data_AF-A0A1A9IWR3-F1
#
_entry.id   AF-A0A1A9IWR3-F1
#
_cell.length_a   1.000
_cell.length_b   1.000
_cell.length_c   1.000
_cell.angle_alpha   90.00
_cell.angle_beta   90.00
_cell.angle_gamma   90.00
#
_symmetry.space_group_name_H-M   'P 1'
#
loop_
_entity.id
_entity.type
_entity.pdbx_description
1 polymer ?
#
loop_
_entity_poly.entity_id
_entity_poly.type
_entity_poly.pdbx_seq_one_letter_code
_entity_poly.pdbx_strand_id
1 'polypeptide(L)'
;MDDEPLSRWAERRDARIGQLRAVPLVTGDGPRASHLNPEAPRAIQRWNGHLWEPYGFAANLAEARLVLFPRAEADSEPSPAPAVTPRLGPGTGKHRKPPAL
;
A
#
# COMPACT_ATOMS: atom_id res chain seq x y z
N MET A 1 6.49 31.20 4.28
CA MET A 1 6.77 29.83 4.72
C MET A 1 5.62 29.49 5.66
N ASP A 2 4.55 28.93 5.10
CA ASP A 2 3.43 28.46 5.91
C ASP A 2 3.69 26.99 6.20
N ASP A 3 4.33 26.72 7.33
CA ASP A 3 4.54 25.36 7.78
C ASP A 3 3.18 24.70 8.04
N GLU A 4 3.02 23.45 7.58
CA GLU A 4 1.82 22.67 7.85
C GLU A 4 1.57 22.66 9.37
N PRO A 5 0.37 23.06 9.84
CA PRO A 5 0.04 22.95 11.26
C PRO A 5 0.26 21.52 11.73
N LEU A 6 1.00 21.35 12.84
CA LEU A 6 1.34 20.02 13.39
C LEU A 6 0.12 19.11 13.57
N SER A 7 -1.05 19.70 13.85
CA SER A 7 -2.33 18.99 13.93
C SER A 7 -2.70 18.29 12.62
N ARG A 8 -2.57 18.94 11.47
CA ARG A 8 -2.85 18.32 10.16
C ARG A 8 -1.87 17.20 9.82
N TRP A 9 -0.60 17.40 10.17
CA TRP A 9 0.39 16.33 10.02
C TRP A 9 0.03 15.11 10.88
N ALA A 10 -0.37 15.34 12.13
CA ALA A 10 -0.76 14.28 13.07
C ALA A 10 -2.01 13.53 12.59
N GLU A 11 -3.04 14.25 12.13
CA GLU A 11 -4.27 13.66 11.56
C GLU A 11 -3.97 12.73 10.39
N ARG A 12 -3.09 13.15 9.46
CA ARG A 12 -2.70 12.32 8.31
C ARG A 12 -1.92 11.08 8.73
N ARG A 13 -1.08 11.20 9.77
CA ARG A 13 -0.33 10.07 10.32
C ARG A 13 -1.28 9.05 10.95
N ASP A 14 -2.23 9.55 11.75
CA ASP A 14 -3.14 8.72 12.54
C ASP A 14 -4.25 8.11 11.67
N ALA A 15 -4.64 8.75 10.56
CA ALA A 15 -5.54 8.19 9.56
C ALA A 15 -5.04 6.87 8.94
N ARG A 16 -3.74 6.58 9.06
CA ARG A 16 -3.13 5.34 8.56
C ARG A 16 -3.19 4.21 9.59
N ILE A 17 -3.45 4.50 10.87
CA ILE A 17 -3.50 3.49 11.92
C ILE A 17 -4.59 2.48 11.61
N GLY A 18 -4.29 1.19 11.79
CA GLY A 18 -5.18 0.10 11.41
C GLY A 18 -5.06 -0.36 9.96
N GLN A 19 -4.33 0.37 9.10
CA GLN A 19 -4.08 -0.07 7.73
C GLN A 19 -3.42 -1.45 7.71
N LEU A 20 -3.94 -2.35 6.87
CA LEU A 20 -3.37 -3.68 6.67
C LEU A 20 -2.49 -3.72 5.41
N ARG A 21 -1.47 -4.57 5.43
CA ARG A 21 -0.69 -4.97 4.26
C ARG A 21 -0.37 -6.46 4.29
N ALA A 22 -0.14 -7.05 3.11
CA ALA A 22 0.32 -8.43 2.98
C ALA A 22 1.75 -8.48 2.44
N VAL A 23 2.60 -9.27 3.10
CA VAL A 23 4.01 -9.46 2.72
C VAL A 23 4.25 -10.94 2.40
N PRO A 24 4.71 -11.30 1.19
CA PRO A 24 5.00 -12.68 0.83
C PRO A 24 6.13 -13.25 1.67
N LEU A 25 5.95 -14.47 2.15
CA LEU A 25 6.95 -15.26 2.86
C LEU A 25 7.66 -16.15 1.83
N VAL A 26 8.70 -15.58 1.22
CA VAL A 26 9.51 -16.23 0.19
C VAL A 26 10.96 -16.30 0.66
N THR A 27 11.64 -17.41 0.34
CA THR A 27 13.08 -17.56 0.59
C THR A 27 13.89 -16.70 -0.38
N GLY A 28 14.90 -15.96 0.10
CA GLY A 28 15.79 -15.12 -0.74
C GLY A 28 15.86 -13.66 -0.30
N ASP A 29 16.15 -12.74 -1.23
CA ASP A 29 16.39 -11.29 -1.05
C ASP A 29 15.18 -10.46 -0.55
N GLY A 30 14.24 -11.11 0.13
CA GLY A 30 13.08 -10.48 0.74
C GLY A 30 11.93 -10.23 -0.26
N PRO A 31 10.87 -9.56 0.22
CA PRO A 31 9.60 -9.44 -0.50
C PRO A 31 9.68 -8.38 -1.61
N ARG A 32 10.41 -8.69 -2.68
CA ARG A 32 10.35 -7.91 -3.93
C ARG A 32 9.27 -8.47 -4.83
N ALA A 33 8.54 -7.57 -5.50
CA ALA A 33 7.49 -7.89 -6.47
C ALA A 33 6.48 -8.93 -5.94
N SER A 34 5.66 -8.49 -4.98
CA SER A 34 4.70 -9.33 -4.25
C SER A 34 3.73 -10.12 -5.13
N HIS A 35 3.54 -9.76 -6.39
CA HIS A 35 2.69 -10.47 -7.35
C HIS A 35 3.39 -11.68 -8.02
N LEU A 36 4.72 -11.80 -7.95
CA LEU A 36 5.45 -12.85 -8.66
C LEU A 36 5.21 -14.26 -8.10
N ASN A 37 4.75 -14.37 -6.84
CA ASN A 37 4.44 -15.63 -6.19
C ASN A 37 3.01 -15.58 -5.61
N PRO A 38 1.96 -15.75 -6.45
CA PRO A 38 0.59 -15.67 -5.98
C PRO A 38 0.25 -16.75 -4.94
N GLU A 39 0.80 -17.96 -5.09
CA GLU A 39 0.54 -19.10 -4.20
C GLU A 39 1.40 -19.12 -2.92
N ALA A 40 2.37 -18.20 -2.78
CA ALA A 40 3.19 -18.16 -1.57
C ALA A 40 2.40 -17.61 -0.37
N PRO A 41 2.61 -18.17 0.84
CA PRO A 41 1.98 -17.69 2.06
C PRO A 41 2.40 -16.25 2.36
N ARG A 42 1.52 -15.52 3.06
CA ARG A 42 1.70 -14.08 3.33
C ARG A 42 1.48 -13.78 4.79
N ALA A 43 2.40 -13.01 5.37
CA ALA A 43 2.16 -12.36 6.65
C ALA A 43 1.28 -11.13 6.42
N ILE A 44 0.17 -11.05 7.16
CA ILE A 44 -0.66 -9.85 7.26
C ILE A 44 -0.13 -9.03 8.41
N GLN A 45 0.12 -7.75 8.15
CA GLN A 45 0.65 -6.81 9.12
C GLN A 45 -0.27 -5.59 9.23
N ARG A 46 -0.41 -5.06 10.45
CA ARG A 46 -1.19 -3.87 10.76
C ARG A 46 -0.27 -2.69 11.08
N TRP A 47 -0.59 -1.51 10.56
CA TRP A 47 0.12 -0.28 10.94
C TRP A 47 -0.42 0.24 12.27
N ASN A 48 0.43 0.34 13.29
CA ASN A 48 0.03 0.84 14.62
C ASN A 48 0.36 2.32 14.86
N GLY A 49 0.82 3.03 13.83
CA GLY A 49 1.27 4.42 13.95
C GLY A 49 2.79 4.58 14.04
N HIS A 50 3.53 3.49 14.31
CA HIS A 50 4.99 3.50 14.40
C HIS A 50 5.64 2.37 13.60
N LEU A 51 5.11 1.15 13.71
CA LEU A 51 5.64 -0.05 13.08
C LEU A 51 4.51 -0.87 12.45
N TRP A 52 4.92 -1.80 11.59
CA TRP A 52 4.06 -2.85 11.08
C TRP A 52 4.10 -4.03 12.04
N GLU A 53 3.02 -4.26 12.77
CA GLU A 53 2.91 -5.37 13.72
C GLU A 53 2.25 -6.60 13.08
N PRO A 54 2.57 -7.83 13.54
CA PRO A 54 1.89 -9.03 13.06
C PRO A 54 0.39 -8.97 13.36
N TYR A 55 -0.43 -9.28 12.35
CA TYR A 55 -1.89 -9.35 12.48
C TYR A 55 -2.43 -10.75 12.19
N GLY A 56 -1.80 -11.47 11.26
CA GLY A 56 -2.18 -12.84 10.91
C GLY A 56 -1.40 -13.38 9.70
N PHE A 57 -1.88 -14.47 9.14
CA PHE A 57 -1.32 -15.09 7.93
C PHE A 57 -2.43 -15.43 6.94
N ALA A 58 -2.08 -15.48 5.66
CA ALA A 58 -2.91 -15.97 4.57
C ALA A 58 -2.12 -17.02 3.79
N ALA A 59 -2.80 -18.06 3.29
CA ALA A 59 -2.14 -19.16 2.57
C ALA A 59 -1.60 -18.71 1.20
N ASN A 60 -2.24 -17.72 0.57
CA ASN A 60 -1.86 -17.20 -0.74
C ASN A 60 -2.31 -15.73 -0.93
N LEU A 61 -2.09 -15.19 -2.12
CA LEU A 61 -2.47 -13.82 -2.50
C LEU A 61 -4.00 -13.62 -2.54
N ALA A 62 -4.78 -14.63 -2.95
CA ALA A 62 -6.23 -14.51 -3.03
C ALA A 62 -6.85 -14.34 -1.64
N GLU A 63 -6.49 -15.21 -0.68
CA GLU A 63 -6.91 -15.06 0.72
C GLU A 63 -6.43 -13.76 1.35
N ALA A 64 -5.21 -13.31 1.01
CA ALA A 64 -4.73 -12.01 1.49
C ALA A 64 -5.59 -10.86 0.97
N ARG A 65 -6.10 -10.91 -0.27
CA ARG A 65 -6.96 -9.86 -0.84
C ARG A 65 -8.31 -9.77 -0.12
N LEU A 66 -8.91 -10.91 0.23
CA LEU A 66 -10.12 -10.98 1.06
C LEU A 66 -9.95 -10.24 2.39
N VAL A 67 -8.82 -10.45 3.07
CA VAL A 67 -8.52 -9.80 4.36
C VAL A 67 -8.27 -8.31 4.19
N LEU A 68 -7.56 -7.90 3.13
CA LEU A 68 -7.20 -6.51 2.89
C LEU A 68 -8.37 -5.66 2.37
N PHE A 69 -9.29 -6.28 1.63
CA PHE A 69 -10.37 -5.60 0.91
C PHE A 69 -11.72 -6.32 1.08
N PRO A 70 -12.25 -6.44 2.32
CA PRO A 70 -13.43 -7.26 2.61
C PRO A 70 -14.70 -6.83 1.86
N ARG A 71 -14.78 -5.57 1.40
CA ARG A 71 -15.92 -5.07 0.61
C ARG A 71 -15.74 -5.21 -0.91
N ALA A 72 -14.50 -5.26 -1.40
CA ALA A 72 -14.24 -5.27 -2.84
C ALA A 72 -14.66 -6.58 -3.52
N GLU A 73 -14.63 -7.70 -2.78
CA GLU A 73 -15.02 -9.01 -3.34
C GLU A 73 -16.54 -9.26 -3.32
N ALA A 74 -17.30 -8.56 -2.46
CA ALA A 74 -18.76 -8.62 -2.47
C ALA A 74 -19.39 -7.90 -3.69
N ASP A 75 -18.69 -6.89 -4.22
CA ASP A 75 -19.12 -6.09 -5.37
C ASP A 75 -18.39 -6.48 -6.69
N SER A 76 -17.67 -7.60 -6.70
CA SER A 76 -16.89 -8.06 -7.86
C SER A 76 -17.77 -8.76 -8.92
N GLU A 77 -18.66 -8.01 -9.56
CA GLU A 77 -18.84 -8.17 -11.01
C GLU A 77 -17.54 -7.67 -11.70
N PRO A 78 -17.13 -8.20 -12.87
CA PRO A 78 -15.91 -7.77 -13.55
C PRO A 78 -16.06 -6.34 -14.07
N SER A 79 -15.87 -5.36 -13.20
CA SER A 79 -15.83 -3.95 -13.55
C SER A 79 -14.49 -3.66 -14.25
N PRO A 80 -14.49 -3.05 -15.46
CA PRO A 80 -13.27 -2.70 -16.14
C PRO A 80 -12.46 -1.75 -15.25
N ALA A 81 -11.17 -2.08 -15.07
CA ALA A 81 -10.26 -1.37 -14.17
C ALA A 81 -10.42 0.16 -14.26
N PRO A 82 -10.56 0.88 -13.12
CA PRO A 82 -10.47 2.32 -13.17
C PRO A 82 -9.05 2.65 -13.63
N ALA A 83 -8.94 3.37 -14.75
CA ALA A 83 -7.68 3.91 -15.21
C ALA A 83 -7.05 4.71 -14.07
N VAL A 84 -5.99 4.14 -13.48
CA VAL A 84 -5.13 4.84 -12.54
C VAL A 84 -4.42 5.90 -13.36
N THR A 85 -5.06 7.06 -13.53
CA THR A 85 -4.32 8.26 -13.84
C THR A 85 -3.58 8.64 -12.56
N PRO A 86 -2.24 8.56 -12.50
CA PRO A 86 -1.55 9.25 -11.44
C PRO A 86 -1.81 10.73 -11.67
N ARG A 87 -2.70 11.34 -10.88
CA ARG A 87 -2.74 12.80 -10.80
C ARG A 87 -1.45 13.24 -10.12
N LEU A 88 -0.42 13.38 -10.94
CA LEU A 88 0.84 14.00 -10.59
C LEU A 88 0.49 15.45 -10.20
N GLY A 89 0.35 15.70 -8.91
CA GLY A 89 0.23 17.07 -8.41
C GLY A 89 1.43 17.88 -8.90
N PRO A 90 1.28 19.20 -9.17
CA PRO A 90 2.38 20.03 -9.61
C PRO A 90 3.42 20.15 -8.49
N GLY A 91 4.35 19.20 -8.45
CA GLY A 91 5.49 19.16 -7.54
C GLY A 91 6.74 19.60 -8.29
N THR A 92 7.31 20.72 -7.88
CA THR A 92 8.63 21.21 -8.30
C THR A 92 9.73 20.36 -7.66
N GLY A 93 9.78 19.08 -8.03
CA GLY A 93 10.81 18.16 -7.55
C GLY A 93 12.19 18.59 -8.05
N LYS A 94 13.10 18.88 -7.11
CA LYS A 94 14.51 19.32 -7.28
C LYS A 94 15.42 18.36 -8.08
N HIS A 95 14.86 17.33 -8.71
CA HIS A 95 15.56 16.27 -9.44
C HIS A 95 15.19 16.19 -10.92
N ARG A 96 14.40 17.12 -11.46
CA ARG A 96 14.23 17.20 -12.92
C ARG A 96 15.44 17.89 -13.55
N LYS A 97 16.18 17.11 -14.35
CA LYS A 97 17.26 17.63 -15.22
C LYS A 97 16.64 18.67 -16.17
N PRO A 98 17.22 19.88 -16.32
CA PRO A 98 16.69 20.86 -17.26
C PRO A 98 16.75 20.30 -18.69
N PRO A 99 15.76 20.60 -19.55
CA PRO A 99 15.84 20.24 -20.96
C PRO A 99 17.03 20.98 -21.57
N ALA A 100 17.85 20.25 -22.32
CA ALA A 100 18.93 20.84 -23.11
C ALA A 100 18.31 21.71 -24.22
N LEU A 101 18.84 22.92 -24.37
CA LEU A 101 18.60 23.80 -25.51
C LEU A 101 19.26 23.24 -26.77
#